data_AF-A0A2N1PW14-F1
#
_entry.id   AF-A0A2N1PW14-F1
#
_cell.length_a   1.000
_cell.length_b   1.000
_cell.length_c   1.000
_cell.angle_alpha   90.00
_cell.angle_beta   90.00
_cell.angle_gamma   90.00
#
_symmetry.space_group_name_H-M   'P 1'
#
loop_
_entity.id
_entity.type
_entity.pdbx_description
1 polymer ?
#
loop_
_entity_poly.entity_id
_entity_poly.type
_entity_poly.pdbx_seq_one_letter_code
_entity_poly.pdbx_strand_id
1 'polypeptide(L)'
;GNFTNFYQNYMLQKVGQKTVVTLRNDVFNHIENLAIGQINQVPVGKLVTRVTNDTNTISEMYTTVAVSLVRNILYLIAILIVLFVLNYKITLYVIIVIPIVLFAAYLFRKFSRASYRRVRASLSEVNAFLSENLSGMKITQIFNQQEKKRREFKKNSQKLRNSYLQEILVFGIFRPTIYALSMVGTLIVLYIGYKEVISTALTAGLLFSYFYYVRDFFEPIQELAEQFNVMQSAFAASEKVFDVLDTKPEITDAPDAIELETFSGAIEFKDVWFYYIEGEWVLKGINFKVNPGDTVAFVGATGSGKTTILSLIVRNYEIQKGQILIDGIDIRKIKRSSLRKHIGQMLQDVFLFSGSIAENITL
;
A
#
# COMPACT_ATOMS: atom_id res chain seq x y z
N GLY A 1 6.40 -22.16 -28.11
CA GLY A 1 7.18 -21.08 -27.47
C GLY A 1 6.33 -19.85 -27.26
N ASN A 2 6.14 -19.03 -28.30
CA ASN A 2 5.55 -17.69 -28.14
C ASN A 2 4.05 -17.69 -27.80
N PHE A 3 3.25 -18.63 -28.31
CA PHE A 3 1.82 -18.69 -28.01
C PHE A 3 1.53 -19.13 -26.56
N THR A 4 2.25 -20.13 -26.05
CA THR A 4 2.18 -20.57 -24.64
C THR A 4 2.61 -19.46 -23.68
N ASN A 5 3.69 -18.75 -23.99
CA ASN A 5 4.13 -17.60 -23.19
C ASN A 5 3.12 -16.46 -23.20
N PHE A 6 2.51 -16.17 -24.36
CA PHE A 6 1.45 -15.17 -24.46
C PHE A 6 0.24 -15.55 -23.60
N TYR A 7 -0.24 -16.78 -23.71
CA TYR A 7 -1.40 -17.24 -22.95
C TYR A 7 -1.14 -17.25 -21.44
N GLN A 8 0.05 -17.69 -21.01
CA GLN A 8 0.48 -17.63 -19.62
C GLN A 8 0.48 -16.19 -19.10
N ASN A 9 1.11 -15.27 -19.83
CA ASN A 9 1.18 -13.86 -19.43
C ASN A 9 -0.22 -13.22 -19.39
N TYR A 10 -1.06 -13.49 -20.38
CA TYR A 10 -2.44 -13.00 -20.41
C TYR A 10 -3.24 -13.50 -19.19
N MET A 11 -3.16 -14.79 -18.87
CA MET A 11 -3.86 -15.36 -17.71
C MET A 11 -3.35 -14.77 -16.39
N LEU A 12 -2.04 -14.65 -16.22
CA LEU A 12 -1.45 -14.04 -15.02
C LEU A 12 -1.88 -12.58 -14.85
N GLN A 13 -1.89 -11.79 -15.93
CA GLN A 13 -2.35 -10.41 -15.88
C GLN A 13 -3.85 -10.32 -15.59
N LYS A 14 -4.67 -11.19 -16.19
CA LYS A 14 -6.12 -11.22 -15.94
C LYS A 14 -6.43 -11.57 -14.49
N VAL A 15 -5.79 -12.59 -13.93
CA VAL A 15 -5.94 -12.96 -12.51
C VAL A 15 -5.46 -11.83 -11.63
N GLY A 16 -4.31 -11.23 -11.95
CA GLY A 16 -3.75 -10.09 -11.24
C GLY A 16 -4.68 -8.91 -11.11
N GLN A 17 -5.17 -8.41 -12.25
CA GLN A 17 -6.09 -7.27 -12.26
C GLN A 17 -7.39 -7.59 -11.51
N LYS A 18 -7.90 -8.83 -11.63
CA LYS A 18 -9.08 -9.24 -10.87
C LYS A 18 -8.82 -9.21 -9.35
N THR A 19 -7.68 -9.74 -8.91
CA THR A 19 -7.27 -9.69 -7.49
C THR A 19 -7.11 -8.26 -6.99
N VAL A 20 -6.51 -7.35 -7.77
CA VAL A 20 -6.45 -5.91 -7.41
C VAL A 20 -7.85 -5.36 -7.20
N VAL A 21 -8.75 -5.55 -8.17
CA VAL A 21 -10.11 -5.00 -8.09
C VAL A 21 -10.85 -5.53 -6.85
N THR A 22 -10.79 -6.84 -6.60
CA THR A 22 -11.38 -7.44 -5.41
C THR A 22 -10.81 -6.84 -4.13
N LEU A 23 -9.48 -6.82 -3.98
CA LEU A 23 -8.82 -6.30 -2.79
C LEU A 23 -9.13 -4.80 -2.58
N ARG A 24 -9.17 -4.00 -3.65
CA ARG A 24 -9.54 -2.59 -3.58
C ARG A 24 -10.95 -2.39 -3.09
N ASN A 25 -11.90 -3.16 -3.63
CA ASN A 25 -13.29 -3.10 -3.21
C ASN A 25 -13.45 -3.53 -1.75
N ASP A 26 -12.78 -4.61 -1.32
CA ASP A 26 -12.83 -5.07 0.06
C ASP A 26 -12.31 -4.00 1.03
N VAL A 27 -11.14 -3.41 0.74
CA VAL A 27 -10.56 -2.34 1.57
C VAL A 27 -11.43 -1.08 1.55
N PHE A 28 -11.94 -0.69 0.38
CA PHE A 28 -12.78 0.50 0.24
C PHE A 28 -14.10 0.35 1.01
N ASN A 29 -14.82 -0.76 0.78
CA ASN A 29 -16.06 -1.07 1.49
C ASN A 29 -15.83 -1.19 3.00
N HIS A 30 -14.71 -1.75 3.42
CA HIS A 30 -14.37 -1.82 4.84
C HIS A 30 -14.18 -0.43 5.46
N ILE A 31 -13.44 0.46 4.78
CA ILE A 31 -13.26 1.85 5.22
C ILE A 31 -14.59 2.60 5.31
N GLU A 32 -15.50 2.42 4.35
CA GLU A 32 -16.83 3.05 4.37
C GLU A 32 -17.68 2.62 5.57
N ASN A 33 -17.44 1.42 6.10
CA ASN A 33 -18.16 0.89 7.26
C ASN A 33 -17.54 1.27 8.61
N LEU A 34 -16.34 1.88 8.63
CA LEU A 34 -15.72 2.36 9.86
C LEU A 34 -16.52 3.51 10.47
N ALA A 35 -16.47 3.64 11.80
CA ALA A 35 -17.08 4.76 12.49
C ALA A 35 -16.34 6.07 12.16
N ILE A 36 -17.06 7.19 12.15
CA ILE A 36 -16.48 8.53 11.91
C ILE A 36 -15.35 8.84 12.90
N GLY A 37 -15.48 8.41 14.16
CA GLY A 37 -14.42 8.55 15.16
C GLY A 37 -13.12 7.85 14.75
N GLN A 38 -13.21 6.67 14.12
CA GLN A 38 -12.05 5.90 13.67
C GLN A 38 -11.41 6.54 12.43
N ILE A 39 -12.24 6.99 11.47
CA ILE A 39 -11.76 7.67 10.26
C ILE A 39 -11.02 8.96 10.62
N ASN A 40 -11.52 9.72 11.58
CA ASN A 40 -10.90 10.99 12.01
C ASN A 40 -9.53 10.82 12.68
N GLN A 41 -9.20 9.63 13.19
CA GLN A 41 -7.89 9.34 13.78
C GLN A 41 -6.81 9.02 12.73
N VAL A 42 -7.21 8.72 11.49
CA VAL A 42 -6.30 8.35 10.41
C VAL A 42 -6.31 9.43 9.33
N PRO A 43 -5.14 10.00 8.97
CA PRO A 43 -5.06 10.94 7.85
C PRO A 43 -5.63 10.33 6.56
N VAL A 44 -6.57 11.03 5.91
CA VAL A 44 -7.25 10.57 4.68
C VAL A 44 -6.27 10.10 3.61
N GLY A 45 -5.15 10.81 3.43
CA GLY A 45 -4.11 10.41 2.48
C GLY A 45 -3.53 9.00 2.73
N LYS A 46 -3.44 8.56 3.99
CA LYS A 46 -3.02 7.18 4.30
C LYS A 46 -4.06 6.18 3.81
N LEU A 47 -5.35 6.41 4.08
CA LEU A 47 -6.44 5.55 3.61
C LEU A 47 -6.46 5.46 2.07
N VAL A 48 -6.27 6.59 1.38
CA VAL A 48 -6.16 6.61 -0.09
C VAL A 48 -5.00 5.73 -0.56
N THR A 49 -3.82 5.83 0.05
CA THR A 49 -2.67 4.98 -0.36
C THR A 49 -2.91 3.49 -0.10
N ARG A 50 -3.65 3.14 0.96
CA ARG A 50 -4.03 1.75 1.29
C ARG A 50 -4.88 1.14 0.19
N VAL A 51 -5.90 1.86 -0.27
CA VAL A 51 -6.80 1.42 -1.34
C VAL A 51 -6.06 1.41 -2.68
N THR A 52 -5.21 2.38 -2.98
CA THR A 52 -4.65 2.54 -4.33
C THR A 52 -3.32 1.81 -4.55
N ASN A 53 -2.25 2.30 -3.92
CA ASN A 53 -0.88 1.89 -4.17
C ASN A 53 -0.50 0.61 -3.44
N ASP A 54 -0.94 0.46 -2.18
CA ASP A 54 -0.59 -0.71 -1.37
C ASP A 54 -1.25 -1.98 -1.95
N THR A 55 -2.55 -1.94 -2.32
CA THR A 55 -3.21 -3.06 -3.02
C THR A 55 -2.54 -3.44 -4.34
N ASN A 56 -2.08 -2.45 -5.11
CA ASN A 56 -1.37 -2.70 -6.37
C ASN A 56 -0.03 -3.41 -6.13
N THR A 57 0.71 -2.98 -5.11
CA THR A 57 2.01 -3.58 -4.75
C THR A 57 1.85 -5.03 -4.30
N ILE A 58 0.78 -5.33 -3.53
CA ILE A 58 0.45 -6.71 -3.13
C ILE A 58 0.15 -7.56 -4.36
N SER A 59 -0.66 -7.06 -5.31
CA SER A 59 -0.96 -7.83 -6.51
C SER A 59 0.25 -8.04 -7.41
N GLU A 60 1.13 -7.05 -7.58
CA GLU A 60 2.37 -7.21 -8.36
C GLU A 60 3.24 -8.34 -7.79
N MET A 61 3.26 -8.46 -6.47
CA MET A 61 3.95 -9.56 -5.80
C MET A 61 3.38 -10.92 -6.19
N TYR A 62 2.06 -11.10 -6.18
CA TYR A 62 1.45 -12.38 -6.55
C TYR A 62 1.53 -12.72 -8.03
N THR A 63 1.41 -11.72 -8.92
CA THR A 63 1.27 -11.96 -10.36
C THR A 63 2.60 -12.12 -11.07
N THR A 64 3.61 -11.38 -10.59
CA THR A 64 4.90 -11.26 -11.26
C THR A 64 5.99 -11.85 -10.39
N VAL A 65 6.14 -11.36 -9.15
CA VAL A 65 7.28 -11.74 -8.30
C VAL A 65 7.18 -13.20 -7.87
N ALA A 66 6.08 -13.62 -7.23
CA ALA A 66 5.92 -14.99 -6.73
C ALA A 66 6.04 -16.03 -7.86
N VAL A 67 5.42 -15.77 -9.01
CA VAL A 67 5.51 -16.65 -10.18
C VAL A 67 6.94 -16.73 -10.70
N SER A 68 7.63 -15.59 -10.82
CA SER A 68 9.02 -15.55 -11.26
C SER A 68 9.95 -16.21 -10.25
N LEU A 69 9.75 -16.00 -8.95
CA LEU A 69 10.51 -16.64 -7.88
C LEU A 69 10.40 -18.17 -7.99
N VAL A 70 9.18 -18.71 -8.07
CA VAL A 70 8.94 -20.15 -8.20
C VAL A 70 9.56 -20.68 -9.48
N ARG A 71 9.33 -20.01 -10.62
CA ARG A 71 9.94 -20.38 -11.91
C ARG A 71 11.46 -20.44 -11.82
N ASN A 72 12.07 -19.40 -11.27
CA ASN A 72 13.53 -19.25 -11.24
C ASN A 72 14.17 -20.26 -10.26
N ILE A 73 13.54 -20.52 -9.12
CA ILE A 73 13.99 -21.56 -8.18
C ILE A 73 13.89 -22.94 -8.83
N LEU A 74 12.75 -23.28 -9.46
CA LEU A 74 12.58 -24.56 -10.15
C LEU A 74 13.56 -24.72 -11.30
N TYR A 75 13.79 -23.66 -12.08
CA TYR A 75 14.73 -23.66 -13.19
C TYR A 75 16.18 -23.82 -12.71
N LEU A 76 16.58 -23.14 -11.62
CA LEU A 76 17.90 -23.33 -11.00
C LEU A 76 18.11 -24.76 -10.50
N ILE A 77 17.11 -25.33 -9.82
CA ILE A 77 17.16 -26.71 -9.34
C ILE A 77 17.27 -27.67 -10.54
N ALA A 78 16.45 -27.47 -11.58
CA ALA A 78 16.46 -28.30 -12.78
C ALA A 78 17.82 -28.25 -13.50
N ILE A 79 18.37 -27.06 -13.75
CA ILE A 79 19.70 -26.91 -14.36
C ILE A 79 20.76 -27.58 -13.49
N LEU A 80 20.72 -27.37 -12.17
CA LEU A 80 21.70 -27.97 -11.27
C LEU A 80 21.66 -29.51 -11.35
N ILE A 81 20.46 -30.09 -11.35
CA ILE A 81 20.26 -31.54 -11.54
C ILE A 81 20.83 -31.99 -12.89
N VAL A 82 20.52 -31.29 -13.99
CA VAL A 82 21.05 -31.62 -15.32
C VAL A 82 22.58 -31.58 -15.32
N LEU A 83 23.19 -30.52 -14.77
CA LEU A 83 24.65 -30.41 -14.68
C LEU A 83 25.24 -31.61 -13.93
N PHE A 84 24.71 -31.95 -12.76
CA PHE A 84 25.18 -33.11 -11.98
C PHE A 84 25.05 -34.44 -12.72
N VAL A 85 23.94 -34.65 -13.43
CA VAL A 85 23.70 -35.86 -14.24
C VAL A 85 24.70 -35.93 -15.40
N LEU A 86 25.01 -34.79 -16.04
CA LEU A 86 25.97 -34.75 -17.14
C LEU A 86 27.40 -35.04 -16.66
N ASN A 87 27.87 -34.37 -15.59
CA ASN A 87 29.19 -34.60 -15.01
C ASN A 87 29.34 -33.98 -13.60
N TYR A 88 29.27 -34.78 -12.55
CA TYR A 88 29.39 -34.27 -11.18
C TYR A 88 30.73 -33.55 -10.90
N LYS A 89 31.85 -33.95 -11.54
CA LYS A 89 33.16 -33.33 -11.33
C LYS A 89 33.18 -31.90 -11.85
N ILE A 90 32.78 -31.68 -13.12
CA ILE A 90 32.72 -30.34 -13.72
C ILE A 90 31.73 -29.46 -12.92
N THR A 91 30.59 -30.02 -12.51
CA THR A 91 29.59 -29.30 -11.70
C THR A 91 30.17 -28.80 -10.38
N LEU A 92 30.95 -29.60 -9.66
CA LEU A 92 31.56 -29.18 -8.39
C LEU A 92 32.46 -27.94 -8.55
N TYR A 93 33.19 -27.82 -9.67
CA TYR A 93 33.99 -26.64 -9.95
C TYR A 93 33.13 -25.40 -10.25
N VAL A 94 32.01 -25.57 -10.95
CA VAL A 94 31.05 -24.48 -11.20
C VAL A 94 30.42 -24.00 -9.90
N ILE A 95 30.11 -24.92 -8.98
CA ILE A 95 29.53 -24.60 -7.67
C ILE A 95 30.44 -23.68 -6.84
N ILE A 96 31.76 -23.73 -7.03
CA ILE A 96 32.70 -22.81 -6.34
C ILE A 96 32.42 -21.34 -6.69
N VAL A 97 31.87 -21.07 -7.88
CA VAL A 97 31.50 -19.71 -8.30
C VAL A 97 30.22 -19.23 -7.59
N ILE A 98 29.35 -20.15 -7.15
CA ILE A 98 28.04 -19.81 -6.54
C ILE A 98 28.18 -18.96 -5.27
N PRO A 99 29.01 -19.30 -4.27
CA PRO A 99 29.22 -18.44 -3.09
C PRO A 99 29.64 -17.01 -3.44
N ILE A 100 30.46 -16.85 -4.49
CA ILE A 100 30.93 -15.54 -4.96
C ILE A 100 29.77 -14.75 -5.57
N VAL A 101 28.92 -15.39 -6.35
CA VAL A 101 27.70 -14.78 -6.91
C VAL A 101 26.73 -14.36 -5.80
N LEU A 102 26.47 -15.24 -4.83
CA LEU A 102 25.59 -14.95 -3.69
C LEU A 102 26.14 -13.78 -2.86
N PHE A 103 27.45 -13.72 -2.67
CA PHE A 103 28.11 -12.60 -2.00
C PHE A 103 27.98 -11.29 -2.80
N ALA A 104 28.19 -11.33 -4.13
CA ALA A 104 27.99 -10.18 -5.00
C ALA A 104 26.53 -9.67 -4.97
N ALA A 105 25.55 -10.59 -4.99
CA ALA A 105 24.13 -10.27 -4.86
C ALA A 105 23.80 -9.67 -3.49
N TYR A 106 24.40 -10.18 -2.42
CA TYR A 106 24.26 -9.61 -1.07
C TYR A 106 24.81 -8.18 -0.99
N LEU A 107 26.00 -7.92 -1.54
CA LEU A 107 26.57 -6.59 -1.61
C LEU A 107 25.68 -5.65 -2.42
N PHE A 108 25.23 -6.08 -3.60
CA PHE A 108 24.29 -5.32 -4.42
C PHE A 108 23.04 -4.94 -3.64
N ARG A 109 22.41 -5.88 -2.93
CA ARG A 109 21.23 -5.63 -2.09
C ARG A 109 21.53 -4.56 -1.02
N LYS A 110 22.73 -4.54 -0.43
CA LYS A 110 23.11 -3.52 0.56
C LYS A 110 23.23 -2.13 -0.07
N PHE A 111 23.93 -2.00 -1.19
CA PHE A 111 24.13 -0.72 -1.86
C PHE A 111 22.87 -0.19 -2.54
N SER A 112 22.10 -1.07 -3.20
CA SER A 112 20.83 -0.74 -3.86
C SER A 112 19.85 -0.12 -2.85
N ARG A 113 19.65 -0.76 -1.68
CA ARG A 113 18.78 -0.21 -0.64
C ARG A 113 19.21 1.16 -0.13
N ALA A 114 20.51 1.39 0.02
CA ALA A 114 21.03 2.69 0.45
C ALA A 114 20.79 3.78 -0.61
N SER A 115 21.05 3.50 -1.89
CA SER A 115 20.77 4.43 -2.99
C SER A 115 19.27 4.70 -3.14
N TYR A 116 18.44 3.67 -3.07
CA TYR A 116 16.99 3.79 -3.14
C TYR A 116 16.42 4.69 -2.03
N ARG A 117 16.91 4.55 -0.79
CA ARG A 117 16.53 5.42 0.33
C ARG A 117 16.92 6.89 0.08
N ARG A 118 18.09 7.15 -0.51
CA ARG A 118 18.54 8.52 -0.85
C ARG A 118 17.66 9.16 -1.93
N VAL A 119 17.27 8.37 -2.94
CA VAL A 119 16.34 8.81 -4.00
C VAL A 119 14.99 9.16 -3.38
N ARG A 120 14.41 8.27 -2.56
CA ARG A 120 13.12 8.54 -1.89
C ARG A 120 13.17 9.78 -0.98
N ALA A 121 14.24 9.97 -0.22
CA ALA A 121 14.40 11.15 0.63
C ALA A 121 14.46 12.44 -0.21
N SER A 122 15.28 12.46 -1.26
CA SER A 122 15.39 13.64 -2.14
C SER A 122 14.11 13.92 -2.92
N LEU A 123 13.36 12.89 -3.31
CA LEU A 123 12.06 13.03 -3.97
C LEU A 123 11.02 13.62 -3.01
N SER A 124 11.03 13.17 -1.75
CA SER A 124 10.17 13.74 -0.71
C SER A 124 10.47 15.22 -0.45
N GLU A 125 11.74 15.62 -0.46
CA GLU A 125 12.13 17.04 -0.34
C GLU A 125 11.62 17.88 -1.52
N VAL A 126 11.70 17.36 -2.75
CA VAL A 126 11.14 18.04 -3.94
C VAL A 126 9.61 18.16 -3.84
N ASN A 127 8.92 17.08 -3.45
CA ASN A 127 7.47 17.09 -3.27
C ASN A 127 7.02 18.05 -2.17
N ALA A 128 7.73 18.08 -1.04
CA ALA A 128 7.47 19.02 0.05
C ALA A 128 7.64 20.46 -0.42
N PHE A 129 8.73 20.76 -1.14
CA PHE A 129 8.95 22.09 -1.72
C PHE A 129 7.81 22.48 -2.68
N LEU A 130 7.38 21.58 -3.56
CA LEU A 130 6.27 21.84 -4.48
C LEU A 130 4.97 22.11 -3.72
N SER A 131 4.63 21.29 -2.74
CA SER A 131 3.43 21.46 -1.91
C SER A 131 3.43 22.82 -1.22
N GLU A 132 4.53 23.19 -0.55
CA GLU A 132 4.68 24.47 0.15
C GLU A 132 4.55 25.66 -0.82
N ASN A 133 5.23 25.60 -1.97
CA ASN A 133 5.22 26.71 -2.94
C ASN A 133 3.90 26.84 -3.68
N LEU A 134 3.19 25.76 -3.96
CA LEU A 134 1.86 25.81 -4.57
C LEU A 134 0.84 26.39 -3.59
N SER A 135 0.84 25.94 -2.33
CA SER A 135 0.01 26.52 -1.28
C SER A 135 0.35 27.99 -1.02
N GLY A 136 1.64 28.36 -1.10
CA GLY A 136 2.16 29.72 -0.91
C GLY A 136 2.31 30.56 -2.18
N MET A 137 1.71 30.14 -3.30
CA MET A 137 1.97 30.75 -4.62
C MET A 137 1.63 32.24 -4.64
N LYS A 138 0.49 32.61 -4.03
CA LYS A 138 0.03 34.00 -3.92
C LYS A 138 1.06 34.89 -3.22
N ILE A 139 1.66 34.40 -2.13
CA ILE A 139 2.70 35.13 -1.39
C ILE A 139 3.94 35.30 -2.26
N THR A 140 4.39 34.22 -2.91
CA THR A 140 5.55 34.26 -3.81
C THR A 140 5.38 35.28 -4.93
N GLN A 141 4.17 35.39 -5.50
CA GLN A 141 3.84 36.36 -6.55
C GLN A 141 3.79 37.80 -6.03
N ILE A 142 3.13 38.04 -4.89
CA ILE A 142 3.01 39.38 -4.28
C ILE A 142 4.39 39.97 -3.96
N PHE A 143 5.31 39.14 -3.46
CA PHE A 143 6.67 39.57 -3.12
C PHE A 143 7.67 39.45 -4.28
N ASN A 144 7.23 39.08 -5.48
CA ASN A 144 8.06 38.90 -6.68
C ASN A 144 9.30 37.99 -6.46
N GLN A 145 9.12 36.89 -5.71
CA GLN A 145 10.20 35.97 -5.29
C GLN A 145 10.35 34.72 -6.17
N GLN A 146 9.74 34.70 -7.36
CA GLN A 146 9.71 33.53 -8.26
C GLN A 146 11.13 33.07 -8.62
N GLU A 147 12.05 34.00 -8.90
CA GLU A 147 13.44 33.68 -9.24
C GLU A 147 14.20 33.03 -8.07
N LYS A 148 13.96 33.50 -6.85
CA LYS A 148 14.54 32.90 -5.64
C LYS A 148 14.03 31.46 -5.48
N LYS A 149 12.71 31.25 -5.59
CA LYS A 149 12.09 29.92 -5.52
C LYS A 149 12.56 28.99 -6.64
N ARG A 150 12.77 29.51 -7.86
CA ARG A 150 13.35 28.75 -8.98
C ARG A 150 14.76 28.22 -8.65
N ARG A 151 15.60 29.03 -8.00
CA ARG A 151 16.95 28.60 -7.58
C ARG A 151 16.90 27.53 -6.48
N GLU A 152 16.02 27.71 -5.49
CA GLU A 152 15.78 26.70 -4.43
C GLU A 152 15.31 25.37 -5.05
N PHE A 153 14.33 25.41 -5.96
CA PHE A 153 13.85 24.23 -6.68
C PHE A 153 14.96 23.54 -7.48
N LYS A 154 15.80 24.31 -8.18
CA LYS A 154 16.94 23.78 -8.95
C LYS A 154 17.93 23.03 -8.04
N LYS A 155 18.21 23.54 -6.84
CA LYS A 155 19.09 22.88 -5.86
C LYS A 155 18.51 21.53 -5.43
N ASN A 156 17.23 21.48 -5.07
CA ASN A 156 16.55 20.25 -4.67
C ASN A 156 16.50 19.25 -5.83
N SER A 157 16.20 19.73 -7.03
CA SER A 157 16.18 18.91 -8.26
C SER A 157 17.57 18.33 -8.60
N GLN A 158 18.64 19.10 -8.43
CA GLN A 158 20.02 18.61 -8.62
C GLN A 158 20.41 17.54 -7.60
N LYS A 159 20.00 17.70 -6.33
CA LYS A 159 20.20 16.67 -5.29
C LYS A 159 19.46 15.38 -5.64
N LEU A 160 18.21 15.48 -6.10
CA LEU A 160 17.44 14.33 -6.60
C LEU A 160 18.12 13.67 -7.80
N ARG A 161 18.55 14.46 -8.79
CA ARG A 161 19.29 13.96 -9.96
C ARG A 161 20.55 13.21 -9.56
N ASN A 162 21.35 13.76 -8.65
CA ASN A 162 22.58 13.12 -8.20
C ASN A 162 22.29 11.81 -7.44
N SER A 163 21.18 11.74 -6.70
CA SER A 163 20.73 10.51 -6.05
C SER A 163 20.34 9.44 -7.08
N TYR A 164 19.63 9.82 -8.16
CA TYR A 164 19.35 8.91 -9.27
C TYR A 164 20.61 8.45 -10.00
N LEU A 165 21.58 9.34 -10.25
CA LEU A 165 22.86 8.95 -10.87
C LEU A 165 23.61 7.93 -10.02
N GLN A 166 23.60 8.07 -8.68
CA GLN A 166 24.18 7.08 -7.78
C GLN A 166 23.43 5.73 -7.82
N GLU A 167 22.10 5.75 -7.92
CA GLU A 167 21.31 4.53 -8.09
C GLU A 167 21.63 3.84 -9.42
N ILE A 168 21.67 4.59 -10.52
CA ILE A 168 22.04 4.10 -11.85
C ILE A 168 23.44 3.47 -11.83
N LEU A 169 24.42 4.09 -11.16
CA LEU A 169 25.76 3.51 -11.03
C LEU A 169 25.74 2.17 -10.28
N VAL A 170 24.94 2.04 -9.22
CA VAL A 170 24.80 0.77 -8.48
C VAL A 170 24.22 -0.33 -9.39
N PHE A 171 23.17 -0.02 -10.17
CA PHE A 171 22.60 -0.97 -11.15
C PHE A 171 23.55 -1.24 -12.32
N GLY A 172 24.27 -0.22 -12.79
CA GLY A 172 25.20 -0.29 -13.90
C GLY A 172 26.42 -1.16 -13.63
N ILE A 173 26.81 -1.36 -12.36
CA ILE A 173 27.91 -2.25 -11.97
C ILE A 173 27.42 -3.69 -11.76
N PHE A 174 26.18 -3.88 -11.31
CA PHE A 174 25.66 -5.20 -10.94
C PHE A 174 25.60 -6.18 -12.11
N ARG A 175 24.91 -5.82 -13.20
CA ARG A 175 24.75 -6.71 -14.35
C ARG A 175 26.10 -7.12 -14.97
N PRO A 176 27.06 -6.19 -15.20
CA PRO A 176 28.40 -6.56 -15.65
C PRO A 176 29.15 -7.46 -14.67
N THR A 177 28.99 -7.26 -13.36
CA THR A 177 29.63 -8.12 -12.34
C THR A 177 29.11 -9.56 -12.42
N ILE A 178 27.79 -9.74 -12.48
CA ILE A 178 27.18 -11.08 -12.62
C ILE A 178 27.58 -11.73 -13.96
N TYR A 179 27.60 -10.95 -15.04
CA TYR A 179 28.05 -11.43 -16.34
C TYR A 179 29.53 -11.84 -16.34
N ALA A 180 30.40 -11.07 -15.69
CA ALA A 180 31.81 -11.41 -15.54
C ALA A 180 31.99 -12.70 -14.72
N LEU A 181 31.22 -12.89 -13.64
CA LEU A 181 31.22 -14.14 -12.86
C LEU A 181 30.72 -15.33 -13.70
N SER A 182 29.69 -15.12 -14.53
CA SER A 182 29.21 -16.12 -15.49
C SER A 182 30.29 -16.50 -16.52
N MET A 183 31.05 -15.51 -17.03
CA MET A 183 32.20 -15.75 -17.89
C MET A 183 33.31 -16.53 -17.18
N VAL A 184 33.60 -16.23 -15.92
CA VAL A 184 34.57 -17.01 -15.11
C VAL A 184 34.12 -18.46 -14.97
N GLY A 185 32.84 -18.69 -14.62
CA GLY A 185 32.27 -20.04 -14.58
C GLY A 185 32.37 -20.77 -15.92
N THR A 186 32.11 -20.05 -17.01
CA THR A 186 32.24 -20.57 -18.38
C THR A 186 33.68 -20.96 -18.72
N LEU A 187 34.66 -20.12 -18.36
CA LEU A 187 36.09 -20.42 -18.58
C LEU A 187 36.54 -21.65 -17.79
N ILE A 188 36.08 -21.79 -16.54
CA ILE A 188 36.36 -22.98 -15.71
C ILE A 188 35.82 -24.24 -16.40
N VAL A 189 34.58 -24.21 -16.90
CA VAL A 189 33.96 -25.33 -17.62
C VAL A 189 34.72 -25.68 -18.88
N LEU A 190 35.08 -24.69 -19.69
CA LEU A 190 35.82 -24.92 -20.93
C LEU A 190 37.22 -25.48 -20.67
N TYR A 191 37.93 -24.95 -19.67
CA TYR A 191 39.29 -25.41 -19.34
C TYR A 191 39.30 -26.86 -18.81
N ILE A 192 38.38 -27.20 -17.91
CA ILE A 192 38.29 -28.54 -17.33
C ILE A 192 37.67 -29.51 -18.34
N GLY A 193 36.61 -29.10 -19.01
CA GLY A 193 35.93 -29.89 -20.02
C GLY A 193 36.81 -30.22 -21.21
N TYR A 194 37.70 -29.31 -21.64
CA TYR A 194 38.72 -29.60 -22.66
C TYR A 194 39.60 -30.81 -22.28
N LYS A 195 40.08 -30.85 -21.02
CA LYS A 195 40.91 -31.97 -20.53
C LYS A 195 40.13 -33.29 -20.52
N GLU A 196 38.88 -33.25 -20.06
CA GLU A 196 37.99 -34.42 -20.02
C GLU A 196 37.66 -34.93 -21.44
N VAL A 197 37.46 -34.03 -22.41
CA VAL A 197 37.24 -34.39 -23.82
C VAL A 197 38.46 -35.08 -24.43
N ILE A 198 39.66 -34.55 -24.18
CA ILE A 198 40.91 -35.18 -24.66
C ILE A 198 41.12 -36.56 -24.02
N SER A 199 40.76 -36.72 -22.75
CA SER A 199 40.83 -38.00 -22.06
C SER A 199 39.74 -39.00 -22.49
N THR A 200 38.91 -38.66 -23.49
CA THR A 200 37.74 -39.44 -23.97
C THR A 200 36.64 -39.69 -22.93
N ALA A 201 36.71 -39.03 -21.77
CA ALA A 201 35.71 -39.12 -20.70
C ALA A 201 34.45 -38.30 -21.00
N LEU A 202 34.52 -37.33 -21.92
CA LEU A 202 33.41 -36.44 -22.29
C LEU A 202 33.38 -36.19 -23.80
N THR A 203 32.20 -36.02 -24.39
CA THR A 203 32.08 -35.66 -25.82
C THR A 203 32.06 -34.15 -26.01
N ALA A 204 32.49 -33.65 -27.18
CA ALA A 204 32.44 -32.22 -27.48
C ALA A 204 31.00 -31.65 -27.40
N GLY A 205 29.99 -32.45 -27.75
CA GLY A 205 28.58 -32.08 -27.61
C GLY A 205 28.15 -31.87 -26.15
N LEU A 206 28.59 -32.74 -25.23
CA LEU A 206 28.33 -32.57 -23.80
C LEU A 206 29.01 -31.32 -23.22
N LEU A 207 30.23 -31.01 -23.68
CA LEU A 207 30.93 -29.78 -23.29
C LEU A 207 30.17 -28.53 -23.76
N PHE A 208 29.64 -28.57 -24.98
CA PHE A 208 28.82 -27.50 -25.52
C PHE A 208 27.49 -27.33 -24.75
N SER A 209 26.82 -28.43 -24.39
CA SER A 209 25.64 -28.37 -23.51
C SER A 209 25.97 -27.75 -22.15
N TYR A 210 27.12 -28.11 -21.57
CA TYR A 210 27.62 -27.53 -20.33
C TYR A 210 27.82 -26.02 -20.41
N PHE A 211 28.41 -25.54 -21.51
CA PHE A 211 28.60 -24.11 -21.76
C PHE A 211 27.27 -23.35 -21.72
N TYR A 212 26.21 -23.87 -22.35
CA TYR A 212 24.88 -23.26 -22.32
C TYR A 212 24.24 -23.31 -20.94
N TYR A 213 24.20 -24.48 -20.30
CA TYR A 213 23.57 -24.63 -18.98
C TYR A 213 24.24 -23.78 -17.90
N VAL A 214 25.56 -23.62 -17.96
CA VAL A 214 26.26 -22.74 -17.03
C VAL A 214 25.90 -21.29 -17.27
N ARG A 215 25.72 -20.82 -18.52
CA ARG A 215 25.22 -19.47 -18.77
C ARG A 215 23.79 -19.27 -18.23
N ASP A 216 22.90 -20.21 -18.54
CA ASP A 216 21.49 -20.18 -18.14
C ASP A 216 21.32 -20.25 -16.61
N PHE A 217 22.31 -20.78 -15.88
CA PHE A 217 22.29 -20.83 -14.42
C PHE A 217 22.42 -19.44 -13.75
N PHE A 218 23.11 -18.47 -14.35
CA PHE A 218 23.35 -17.17 -13.70
C PHE A 218 22.20 -16.18 -13.88
N GLU A 219 21.44 -16.27 -14.98
CA GLU A 219 20.34 -15.35 -15.30
C GLU A 219 19.21 -15.36 -14.23
N PRO A 220 18.69 -16.52 -13.79
CA PRO A 220 17.68 -16.57 -12.74
C PRO A 220 18.17 -15.98 -11.41
N ILE A 221 19.45 -16.15 -11.07
CA ILE A 221 20.02 -15.58 -9.83
C ILE A 221 19.96 -14.05 -9.89
N GLN A 222 20.24 -13.48 -11.06
CA GLN A 222 20.14 -12.04 -11.29
C GLN A 222 18.70 -11.55 -11.14
N GLU A 223 17.72 -12.23 -11.76
CA GLU A 223 16.31 -11.88 -11.65
C GLU A 223 15.81 -11.95 -10.19
N LEU A 224 16.18 -13.01 -9.46
CA LEU A 224 15.85 -13.17 -8.04
C LEU A 224 16.39 -12.01 -7.20
N ALA A 225 17.62 -11.55 -7.48
CA ALA A 225 18.23 -10.43 -6.77
C ALA A 225 17.52 -9.09 -7.05
N GLU A 226 17.11 -8.85 -8.31
CA GLU A 226 16.40 -7.63 -8.72
C GLU A 226 14.98 -7.55 -8.11
N GLN A 227 14.27 -8.68 -8.00
CA GLN A 227 12.89 -8.73 -7.50
C GLN A 227 12.75 -8.64 -5.97
N PHE A 228 13.84 -8.82 -5.22
CA PHE A 228 13.82 -8.84 -3.76
C PHE A 228 13.27 -7.55 -3.11
N ASN A 229 13.50 -6.40 -3.74
CA ASN A 229 12.96 -5.12 -3.24
C ASN A 229 11.44 -5.01 -3.40
N VAL A 230 10.89 -5.55 -4.49
CA VAL A 230 9.44 -5.57 -4.74
C VAL A 230 8.78 -6.47 -3.70
N MET A 231 9.36 -7.64 -3.42
CA MET A 231 8.87 -8.55 -2.39
C MET A 231 8.80 -7.90 -0.99
N GLN A 232 9.86 -7.22 -0.55
CA GLN A 232 9.84 -6.49 0.73
C GLN A 232 8.78 -5.37 0.76
N SER A 233 8.64 -4.64 -0.35
CA SER A 233 7.65 -3.56 -0.46
C SER A 233 6.23 -4.10 -0.36
N ALA A 234 5.98 -5.27 -0.96
CA ALA A 234 4.70 -5.94 -0.89
C ALA A 234 4.37 -6.45 0.52
N PHE A 235 5.35 -6.99 1.27
CA PHE A 235 5.11 -7.36 2.67
C PHE A 235 4.73 -6.15 3.53
N ALA A 236 5.44 -5.03 3.39
CA ALA A 236 5.11 -3.81 4.11
C ALA A 236 3.76 -3.21 3.67
N ALA A 237 3.36 -3.36 2.40
CA ALA A 237 2.04 -2.96 1.91
C ALA A 237 0.94 -3.88 2.43
N SER A 238 1.22 -5.18 2.54
CA SER A 238 0.31 -6.20 3.06
C SER A 238 -0.03 -5.95 4.52
N GLU A 239 0.98 -5.79 5.39
CA GLU A 239 0.78 -5.46 6.81
C GLU A 239 -0.16 -4.27 6.96
N LYS A 240 0.16 -3.20 6.25
CA LYS A 240 -0.60 -1.96 6.20
C LYS A 240 -2.06 -2.12 5.73
N VAL A 241 -2.32 -2.91 4.70
CA VAL A 241 -3.67 -3.17 4.18
C VAL A 241 -4.46 -4.04 5.15
N PHE A 242 -3.83 -5.08 5.70
CA PHE A 242 -4.48 -5.94 6.69
C PHE A 242 -4.73 -5.21 8.01
N ASP A 243 -3.88 -4.27 8.44
CA ASP A 243 -4.17 -3.40 9.58
C ASP A 243 -5.52 -2.68 9.44
N VAL A 244 -5.85 -2.24 8.21
CA VAL A 244 -7.14 -1.59 7.92
C VAL A 244 -8.27 -2.61 7.95
N LEU A 245 -8.12 -3.74 7.27
CA LEU A 245 -9.15 -4.79 7.18
C LEU A 245 -9.44 -5.45 8.55
N ASP A 246 -8.43 -5.57 9.40
CA ASP A 246 -8.53 -6.14 10.75
C ASP A 246 -9.06 -5.14 11.77
N THR A 247 -9.12 -3.84 11.42
CA THR A 247 -9.73 -2.82 12.26
C THR A 247 -11.23 -3.06 12.33
N LYS A 248 -11.72 -3.42 13.52
CA LYS A 248 -13.16 -3.63 13.76
C LYS A 248 -13.89 -2.29 13.85
N PRO A 249 -15.07 -2.12 13.21
CA PRO A 249 -15.90 -0.95 13.41
C PRO A 249 -16.29 -0.80 14.88
N GLU A 250 -16.08 0.39 15.46
CA GLU A 250 -16.44 0.69 16.85
C GLU A 250 -17.96 0.73 17.05
N ILE A 251 -18.69 1.12 16.01
CA ILE A 251 -20.14 1.32 16.07
C ILE A 251 -20.81 0.37 15.09
N THR A 252 -21.33 -0.74 15.61
CA THR A 252 -22.16 -1.70 14.88
C THR A 252 -23.60 -1.64 15.37
N ASP A 253 -24.55 -1.94 14.48
CA ASP A 253 -25.93 -2.14 14.90
C ASP A 253 -26.05 -3.40 15.75
N ALA A 254 -26.91 -3.35 16.78
CA ALA A 254 -27.20 -4.52 17.59
C ALA A 254 -27.90 -5.59 16.72
N PRO A 255 -27.71 -6.90 17.00
CA PRO A 255 -28.35 -7.96 16.21
C PRO A 255 -29.89 -7.86 16.17
N ASP A 256 -30.48 -7.30 17.22
CA ASP A 256 -31.91 -7.05 17.41
C ASP A 256 -32.32 -5.61 17.07
N ALA A 257 -31.46 -4.84 16.38
CA ALA A 257 -31.77 -3.46 16.02
C ALA A 257 -32.95 -3.39 15.03
N ILE A 258 -33.93 -2.55 15.37
CA ILE A 258 -35.15 -2.38 14.60
C ILE A 258 -35.02 -1.29 13.54
N GLU A 259 -35.85 -1.39 12.50
CA GLU A 259 -36.07 -0.29 11.56
C GLU A 259 -37.26 0.54 12.03
N LEU A 260 -37.14 1.87 11.90
CA LEU A 260 -38.23 2.79 12.17
C LEU A 260 -39.21 2.76 10.99
N GLU A 261 -40.43 2.30 11.25
CA GLU A 261 -41.54 2.37 10.27
C GLU A 261 -42.17 3.76 10.25
N THR A 262 -42.17 4.45 11.39
CA THR A 262 -42.69 5.81 11.55
C THR A 262 -41.69 6.64 12.34
N PHE A 263 -41.68 7.94 12.09
CA PHE A 263 -40.80 8.89 12.76
C PHE A 263 -41.60 10.14 13.14
N SER A 264 -41.89 10.30 14.43
CA SER A 264 -42.62 11.47 14.94
C SER A 264 -41.67 12.62 15.28
N GLY A 265 -40.40 12.32 15.57
CA GLY A 265 -39.36 13.30 15.83
C GLY A 265 -39.21 13.71 17.29
N ALA A 266 -39.73 12.91 18.24
CA ALA A 266 -39.50 13.15 19.66
C ALA A 266 -38.07 12.71 20.04
N ILE A 267 -37.29 13.59 20.66
CA ILE A 267 -35.90 13.33 21.07
C ILE A 267 -35.76 13.58 22.57
N GLU A 268 -35.21 12.63 23.32
CA GLU A 268 -35.01 12.77 24.76
C GLU A 268 -33.60 12.33 25.17
N PHE A 269 -32.85 13.22 25.83
CA PHE A 269 -31.56 12.92 26.44
C PHE A 269 -31.79 12.72 27.95
N LYS A 270 -31.35 11.58 28.48
CA LYS A 270 -31.45 11.20 29.89
C LYS A 270 -30.06 10.93 30.48
N ASP A 271 -29.61 11.83 31.34
CA ASP A 271 -28.31 11.80 32.04
C ASP A 271 -27.16 11.39 31.11
N VAL A 272 -27.04 12.09 29.97
CA VAL A 272 -26.07 11.71 28.93
C VAL A 272 -24.69 12.25 29.26
N TRP A 273 -23.70 11.36 29.26
CA TRP A 273 -22.28 11.69 29.38
C TRP A 273 -21.52 11.23 28.15
N PHE A 274 -20.64 12.09 27.67
CA PHE A 274 -19.86 11.82 26.46
C PHE A 274 -18.43 12.36 26.54
N TYR A 275 -17.47 11.59 26.06
CA TYR A 275 -16.10 12.01 25.75
C TYR A 275 -15.65 11.52 24.36
N TYR A 276 -14.77 12.27 23.71
CA TYR A 276 -14.04 11.80 22.52
C TYR A 276 -12.77 11.04 22.89
N ILE A 277 -12.07 11.53 23.93
CA ILE A 277 -10.85 10.96 24.47
C ILE A 277 -11.15 10.53 25.91
N GLU A 278 -10.77 9.30 26.25
CA GLU A 278 -11.03 8.75 27.58
C GLU A 278 -10.50 9.68 28.68
N GLY A 279 -11.36 10.01 29.64
CA GLY A 279 -11.07 10.96 30.73
C GLY A 279 -11.44 12.42 30.45
N GLU A 280 -11.67 12.81 29.19
CA GLU A 280 -12.00 14.18 28.80
C GLU A 280 -13.49 14.37 28.48
N TRP A 281 -14.30 14.52 29.54
CA TRP A 281 -15.75 14.69 29.42
C TRP A 281 -16.15 16.00 28.72
N VAL A 282 -16.81 15.87 27.58
CA VAL A 282 -17.41 16.97 26.81
C VAL A 282 -18.84 17.24 27.25
N LEU A 283 -19.64 16.18 27.42
CA LEU A 283 -21.00 16.28 27.98
C LEU A 283 -21.04 15.59 29.34
N LYS A 284 -21.70 16.22 30.31
CA LYS A 284 -21.78 15.77 31.70
C LYS A 284 -23.24 15.85 32.19
N GLY A 285 -23.92 14.72 32.21
CA GLY A 285 -25.28 14.58 32.75
C GLY A 285 -26.33 15.45 32.07
N ILE A 286 -26.29 15.52 30.73
CA ILE A 286 -27.23 16.34 29.96
C ILE A 286 -28.62 15.71 29.96
N ASN A 287 -29.63 16.52 30.27
CA ASN A 287 -31.04 16.14 30.32
C ASN A 287 -31.88 17.17 29.56
N PHE A 288 -32.58 16.75 28.50
CA PHE A 288 -33.57 17.59 27.81
C PHE A 288 -34.51 16.73 26.95
N LYS A 289 -35.66 17.30 26.60
CA LYS A 289 -36.64 16.69 25.70
C LYS A 289 -37.07 17.68 24.62
N VAL A 290 -37.18 17.20 23.39
CA VAL A 290 -37.68 17.91 22.21
C VAL A 290 -38.94 17.18 21.76
N ASN A 291 -40.07 17.89 21.68
CA ASN A 291 -41.31 17.30 21.23
C ASN A 291 -41.45 17.43 19.70
N PRO A 292 -42.29 16.58 19.07
CA PRO A 292 -42.60 16.71 17.66
C PRO A 292 -43.07 18.12 17.29
N GLY A 293 -42.43 18.72 16.28
CA GLY A 293 -42.72 20.08 15.80
C GLY A 293 -42.00 21.21 16.54
N ASP A 294 -41.28 20.92 17.62
CA ASP A 294 -40.50 21.94 18.33
C ASP A 294 -39.30 22.40 17.49
N THR A 295 -39.01 23.70 17.54
CA THR A 295 -37.75 24.28 17.05
C THR A 295 -36.89 24.63 18.24
N VAL A 296 -35.78 23.91 18.43
CA VAL A 296 -34.89 24.07 19.58
C VAL A 296 -33.56 24.68 19.14
N ALA A 297 -33.07 25.65 19.90
CA ALA A 297 -31.77 26.29 19.68
C ALA A 297 -30.80 25.96 20.82
N PHE A 298 -29.62 25.45 20.48
CA PHE A 298 -28.53 25.23 21.44
C PHE A 298 -27.58 26.44 21.43
N VAL A 299 -27.53 27.19 22.54
CA VAL A 299 -26.70 28.39 22.69
C VAL A 299 -25.66 28.17 23.79
N GLY A 300 -24.43 28.65 23.59
CA GLY A 300 -23.35 28.54 24.57
C GLY A 300 -21.98 28.90 23.99
N ALA A 301 -20.95 28.94 24.83
CA ALA A 301 -19.58 29.24 24.42
C ALA A 301 -19.02 28.22 23.40
N THR A 302 -18.04 28.60 22.60
CA THR A 302 -17.31 27.67 21.72
C THR A 302 -16.74 26.50 22.53
N GLY A 303 -16.89 25.27 22.03
CA GLY A 303 -16.44 24.07 22.75
C GLY A 303 -17.42 23.52 23.80
N SER A 304 -18.59 24.14 24.01
CA SER A 304 -19.58 23.67 25.01
C SER A 304 -20.33 22.38 24.63
N GLY A 305 -19.90 21.64 23.61
CA GLY A 305 -20.52 20.37 23.19
C GLY A 305 -21.77 20.47 22.29
N LYS A 306 -22.12 21.65 21.76
CA LYS A 306 -23.30 21.83 20.87
C LYS A 306 -23.27 20.91 19.64
N THR A 307 -22.16 20.94 18.90
CA THR A 307 -21.95 20.08 17.72
C THR A 307 -21.88 18.60 18.10
N THR A 308 -21.42 18.30 19.32
CA THR A 308 -21.40 16.94 19.88
C THR A 308 -22.81 16.41 20.07
N ILE A 309 -23.75 17.20 20.61
CA ILE A 309 -25.17 16.80 20.73
C ILE A 309 -25.74 16.41 19.37
N LEU A 310 -25.53 17.26 18.34
CA LEU A 310 -26.00 16.97 16.98
C LEU A 310 -25.38 15.69 16.40
N SER A 311 -24.09 15.44 16.69
CA SER A 311 -23.39 14.23 16.26
C SER A 311 -23.90 12.96 16.95
N LEU A 312 -24.36 13.06 18.20
CA LEU A 312 -24.93 11.95 18.95
C LEU A 312 -26.34 11.59 18.47
N ILE A 313 -27.14 12.58 18.06
CA ILE A 313 -28.51 12.35 17.54
C ILE A 313 -28.51 11.47 16.28
N VAL A 314 -27.50 11.60 15.41
CA VAL A 314 -27.35 10.75 14.21
C VAL A 314 -26.44 9.54 14.43
N ARG A 315 -26.10 9.26 15.70
CA ARG A 315 -25.26 8.14 16.14
C ARG A 315 -23.93 8.07 15.38
N ASN A 316 -23.24 9.22 15.24
CA ASN A 316 -21.86 9.28 14.75
C ASN A 316 -20.84 8.83 15.81
N TYR A 317 -21.24 8.92 17.08
CA TYR A 317 -20.49 8.45 18.24
C TYR A 317 -21.46 7.75 19.21
N GLU A 318 -20.93 6.82 20.02
CA GLU A 318 -21.67 6.18 21.11
C GLU A 318 -21.47 6.95 22.42
N ILE A 319 -22.52 7.02 23.23
CA ILE A 319 -22.47 7.62 24.56
C ILE A 319 -21.84 6.65 25.58
N GLN A 320 -21.12 7.18 26.57
CA GLN A 320 -20.55 6.34 27.62
C GLN A 320 -21.48 6.15 28.82
N LYS A 321 -22.35 7.11 29.12
CA LYS A 321 -23.41 6.96 30.14
C LYS A 321 -24.70 7.64 29.71
N GLY A 322 -25.80 7.17 30.29
CA GLY A 322 -27.14 7.69 30.01
C GLY A 322 -27.83 6.99 28.84
N GLN A 323 -28.83 7.66 28.30
CA GLN A 323 -29.69 7.17 27.21
C GLN A 323 -30.10 8.33 26.32
N ILE A 324 -30.13 8.08 25.01
CA ILE A 324 -30.78 8.96 24.03
C ILE A 324 -31.94 8.18 23.46
N LEU A 325 -33.15 8.73 23.57
CA LEU A 325 -34.38 8.11 23.08
C LEU A 325 -34.89 8.89 21.86
N ILE A 326 -35.23 8.16 20.81
CA ILE A 326 -35.90 8.65 19.60
C ILE A 326 -37.28 8.00 19.57
N ASP A 327 -38.34 8.80 19.64
CA ASP A 327 -39.73 8.33 19.76
C ASP A 327 -39.94 7.32 20.91
N GLY A 328 -39.19 7.51 22.00
CA GLY A 328 -39.22 6.64 23.20
C GLY A 328 -38.34 5.38 23.10
N ILE A 329 -37.70 5.13 21.97
CA ILE A 329 -36.83 3.97 21.73
C ILE A 329 -35.36 4.39 21.90
N ASP A 330 -34.58 3.61 22.64
CA ASP A 330 -33.13 3.85 22.76
C ASP A 330 -32.46 3.82 21.39
N ILE A 331 -31.70 4.87 21.06
CA ILE A 331 -31.03 5.05 19.77
C ILE A 331 -30.11 3.87 19.39
N ARG A 332 -29.59 3.13 20.38
CA ARG A 332 -28.73 1.96 20.18
C ARG A 332 -29.49 0.73 19.67
N LYS A 333 -30.82 0.70 19.88
CA LYS A 333 -31.71 -0.36 19.38
C LYS A 333 -32.26 -0.06 17.99
N ILE A 334 -31.90 1.07 17.39
CA ILE A 334 -32.36 1.47 16.06
C ILE A 334 -31.21 1.27 15.07
N LYS A 335 -31.51 0.68 13.92
CA LYS A 335 -30.52 0.57 12.83
C LYS A 335 -30.07 1.95 12.38
N ARG A 336 -28.75 2.18 12.28
CA ARG A 336 -28.17 3.48 11.90
C ARG A 336 -28.67 3.99 10.56
N SER A 337 -28.80 3.11 9.57
CA SER A 337 -29.30 3.45 8.24
C SER A 337 -30.74 3.97 8.29
N SER A 338 -31.60 3.33 9.09
CA SER A 338 -32.99 3.72 9.28
C SER A 338 -33.10 5.06 10.01
N LEU A 339 -32.32 5.26 11.07
CA LEU A 339 -32.25 6.53 11.80
C LEU A 339 -31.83 7.70 10.88
N ARG A 340 -30.75 7.53 10.14
CA ARG A 340 -30.18 8.59 9.28
C ARG A 340 -31.05 8.93 8.09
N LYS A 341 -31.87 7.99 7.60
CA LYS A 341 -32.85 8.25 6.54
C LYS A 341 -33.93 9.26 6.96
N HIS A 342 -34.23 9.35 8.26
CA HIS A 342 -35.26 10.23 8.80
C HIS A 342 -34.72 11.57 9.34
N ILE A 343 -33.39 11.70 9.50
CA ILE A 343 -32.76 12.88 10.09
C ILE A 343 -31.81 13.53 9.09
N GLY A 344 -32.20 14.70 8.57
CA GLY A 344 -31.32 15.55 7.78
C GLY A 344 -30.35 16.33 8.68
N GLN A 345 -29.05 16.08 8.55
CA GLN A 345 -28.02 16.84 9.27
C GLN A 345 -27.34 17.83 8.33
N MET A 346 -27.39 19.12 8.68
CA MET A 346 -26.57 20.13 8.02
C MET A 346 -25.24 20.27 8.78
N LEU A 347 -24.13 20.07 8.08
CA LEU A 347 -22.79 20.22 8.65
C LEU A 347 -22.43 21.70 8.79
N GLN A 348 -21.63 22.02 9.80
CA GLN A 348 -21.12 23.38 10.03
C GLN A 348 -20.23 23.84 8.87
N ASP A 349 -19.35 22.95 8.41
CA ASP A 349 -18.56 23.15 7.19
C ASP A 349 -19.22 22.34 6.07
N VAL A 350 -19.78 23.05 5.09
CA VAL A 350 -20.45 22.42 3.93
C VAL A 350 -19.39 21.81 3.02
N PHE A 351 -19.53 20.51 2.75
CA PHE A 351 -18.73 19.81 1.77
C PHE A 351 -19.56 19.54 0.52
N LEU A 352 -19.00 19.85 -0.66
CA LEU A 352 -19.59 19.51 -1.94
C LEU A 352 -18.63 18.58 -2.69
N PHE A 353 -19.18 17.49 -3.22
CA PHE A 353 -18.44 16.60 -4.10
C PHE A 353 -18.20 17.28 -5.44
N SER A 354 -17.07 16.96 -6.07
CA SER A 354 -16.79 17.36 -7.45
C SER A 354 -17.86 16.77 -8.37
N GLY A 355 -18.59 17.62 -9.07
CA GLY A 355 -19.72 17.24 -9.91
C GLY A 355 -20.62 18.42 -10.20
N SER A 356 -21.82 18.14 -10.69
CA SER A 356 -22.85 19.17 -10.88
C SER A 356 -23.57 19.50 -9.58
N ILE A 357 -24.27 20.64 -9.56
CA ILE A 357 -25.17 21.01 -8.47
C ILE A 357 -26.26 19.94 -8.32
N ALA A 358 -26.83 19.47 -9.43
CA ALA A 358 -27.87 18.44 -9.43
C ALA A 358 -27.39 17.15 -8.77
N GLU A 359 -26.19 16.68 -9.10
CA GLU A 359 -25.59 15.47 -8.49
C GLU A 359 -25.45 15.60 -6.98
N ASN A 360 -25.01 16.76 -6.47
CA ASN A 360 -24.88 17.00 -5.03
C ASN A 360 -26.22 17.08 -4.30
N ILE A 361 -27.30 17.53 -4.97
CA ILE A 361 -28.65 17.60 -4.39
C ILE A 361 -29.30 16.21 -4.31
N THR A 362 -28.93 15.28 -5.19
CA THR A 362 -29.53 13.93 -5.29
C THR A 362 -28.80 12.82 -4.53
N LEU A 363 -27.75 13.15 -3.76
CA LEU A 363 -27.07 12.23 -2.84
C LEU A 363 -28.03 11.74 -1.74
#